data_AF-A0A4R8WMG9-F1
#
_entry.id   AF-A0A4R8WMG9-F1
#
_cell.length_a   1.000
_cell.length_b   1.000
_cell.length_c   1.000
_cell.angle_alpha   90.00
_cell.angle_beta   90.00
_cell.angle_gamma   90.00
#
_symmetry.space_group_name_H-M   'P 1'
#
loop_
_entity.id
_entity.type
_entity.pdbx_description
1 polymer ?
#
loop_
_entity_poly.entity_id
_entity_poly.type
_entity_poly.pdbx_seq_one_letter_code
_entity_poly.pdbx_strand_id
1 'polypeptide(L)' 'MENQPYKIVADPSDPDSRVVVTEPGGRELHIHREDADPEHRFIAYRLAAGWFGNLPAGYQAD' A
#
# COMPACT_ATOMS: atom_id res chain seq x y z
N MET A 1 -7.18 -23.40 3.46
CA MET A 1 -7.07 -21.99 3.89
C MET A 1 -6.93 -21.19 2.62
N GLU A 2 -7.96 -20.42 2.28
CA GLU A 2 -7.96 -19.59 1.06
C GLU A 2 -6.94 -18.47 1.27
N ASN A 3 -5.91 -18.43 0.43
CA ASN A 3 -4.89 -17.39 0.48
C ASN A 3 -5.55 -16.12 -0.09
N GLN A 4 -6.14 -15.28 0.78
CA GLN A 4 -6.77 -14.05 0.31
C GLN A 4 -5.71 -13.13 -0.31
N PRO A 5 -5.98 -12.47 -1.44
CA PRO A 5 -5.03 -11.51 -2.00
C PRO A 5 -4.86 -10.31 -1.06
N TYR A 6 -3.77 -9.55 -1.22
CA TYR A 6 -3.65 -8.26 -0.55
C TYR A 6 -4.80 -7.35 -0.99
N LYS A 7 -5.40 -6.66 -0.03
CA LYS A 7 -6.39 -5.62 -0.28
C LYS A 7 -5.83 -4.29 0.17
N ILE A 8 -5.97 -3.25 -0.64
CA ILE A 8 -5.59 -1.89 -0.30
C ILE A 8 -6.81 -0.98 -0.49
N VAL A 9 -7.07 -0.12 0.50
CA VAL A 9 -8.15 0.87 0.50
C VAL A 9 -7.68 2.16 1.17
N ALA A 10 -8.33 3.28 0.89
CA ALA A 10 -8.08 4.52 1.63
C ALA A 10 -8.53 4.37 3.09
N ASP A 11 -7.79 4.97 4.02
CA ASP A 11 -8.19 5.04 5.42
C ASP A 11 -9.36 6.03 5.57
N PRO A 12 -10.50 5.65 6.16
CA PRO A 12 -11.65 6.54 6.29
C PRO A 12 -11.39 7.74 7.21
N SER A 13 -10.37 7.68 8.05
CA SER A 13 -10.01 8.74 8.98
C SER A 13 -9.10 9.79 8.33
N ASP A 14 -8.29 9.39 7.36
CA ASP A 14 -7.38 10.27 6.62
C ASP A 14 -7.13 9.71 5.19
N PRO A 15 -8.09 9.86 4.28
CA PRO A 15 -8.05 9.18 2.97
C PRO A 15 -6.97 9.74 2.04
N ASP A 16 -6.53 10.98 2.27
CA ASP A 16 -5.52 11.65 1.43
C ASP A 16 -4.08 11.27 1.78
N SER A 17 -3.80 10.89 3.04
CA SER A 17 -2.43 10.60 3.48
C SER A 17 -2.26 9.20 4.07
N ARG A 18 -3.34 8.39 4.21
CA ARG A 18 -3.26 7.02 4.71
C ARG A 18 -4.04 6.01 3.89
N VAL A 19 -3.46 4.82 3.79
CA VAL A 19 -4.11 3.63 3.26
C VAL A 19 -4.09 2.50 4.27
N VAL A 20 -5.10 1.63 4.19
CA VAL A 20 -5.15 0.38 4.93
C VAL A 20 -4.85 -0.76 3.96
N VAL A 21 -3.82 -1.53 4.27
CA VAL A 21 -3.45 -2.74 3.53
C VAL A 21 -3.79 -3.96 4.39
N THR A 22 -4.72 -4.78 3.90
CA THR A 22 -5.04 -6.09 4.49
C THR A 22 -4.19 -7.16 3.84
N GLU A 23 -3.37 -7.84 4.64
CA GLU A 23 -2.56 -8.98 4.24
C GLU A 23 -3.42 -10.25 4.06
N PRO A 24 -2.94 -11.27 3.31
CA PRO A 24 -3.61 -12.56 3.15
C PRO A 24 -3.98 -13.27 4.46
N GLY A 25 -3.24 -12.99 5.53
CA GLY A 25 -3.50 -13.52 6.87
C GLY A 25 -4.56 -12.74 7.67
N GLY A 26 -5.20 -11.74 7.07
CA GLY A 26 -6.20 -10.87 7.73
C GLY A 26 -5.58 -9.77 8.59
N ARG A 27 -4.26 -9.58 8.55
CA ARG A 27 -3.60 -8.48 9.27
C ARG A 27 -3.78 -7.19 8.49
N GLU A 28 -4.24 -6.15 9.17
CA GLU A 28 -4.39 -4.81 8.60
C GLU A 28 -3.22 -3.92 9.02
N LEU A 29 -2.67 -3.20 8.04
CA LEU A 29 -1.58 -2.25 8.22
C LEU A 29 -2.03 -0.88 7.72
N HIS A 30 -1.98 0.11 8.60
CA HIS A 30 -2.25 1.50 8.25
C HIS A 30 -0.91 2.15 7.87
N ILE A 31 -0.78 2.59 6.62
CA ILE A 31 0.48 3.08 6.06
C ILE A 31 0.28 4.53 5.62
N HIS A 32 1.11 5.42 6.14
CA HIS A 32 1.13 6.82 5.73
C HIS A 32 1.79 6.97 4.36
N ARG A 33 1.40 7.98 3.58
CA ARG A 33 2.03 8.32 2.30
C ARG A 33 3.53 8.56 2.39
N GLU A 34 4.02 8.98 3.56
CA GLU A 34 5.44 9.26 3.81
C GLU A 34 6.23 7.99 4.12
N ASP A 35 5.58 6.98 4.70
CA ASP A 35 6.17 5.66 4.95
C ASP A 35 6.06 4.74 3.73
N ALA A 36 5.21 5.11 2.76
CA ALA A 36 4.95 4.36 1.56
C ALA A 36 6.17 4.35 0.63
N ASP A 37 6.91 3.25 0.66
CA ASP A 37 8.19 3.08 -0.03
C ASP A 37 8.16 1.91 -1.03
N PRO A 38 8.48 2.14 -2.32
CA PRO A 38 8.43 1.12 -3.36
C PRO A 38 9.55 0.06 -3.25
N GLU A 39 10.63 0.35 -2.52
CA GLU A 39 11.78 -0.52 -2.30
C GLU A 39 11.71 -1.26 -0.94
N HIS A 40 10.64 -1.04 -0.16
CA HIS A 40 10.50 -1.58 1.18
C HIS A 40 10.52 -3.12 1.18
N ARG A 41 11.10 -3.74 2.21
CA ARG A 41 11.14 -5.22 2.31
C ARG A 41 9.75 -5.90 2.39
N PHE A 42 8.70 -5.15 2.75
CA PHE A 42 7.34 -5.66 2.92
C PHE A 42 6.45 -5.23 1.76
N ILE A 43 5.68 -6.18 1.21
CA ILE A 43 4.80 -5.95 0.05
C ILE A 43 3.76 -4.85 0.35
N ALA A 44 3.23 -4.80 1.58
CA ALA A 44 2.22 -3.82 1.95
C ALA A 44 2.66 -2.36 1.73
N TYR A 45 3.92 -2.05 2.03
CA TYR A 45 4.48 -0.70 1.86
C TYR A 45 4.71 -0.36 0.39
N ARG A 46 5.11 -1.35 -0.43
CA ARG A 46 5.21 -1.17 -1.89
C ARG A 46 3.85 -0.94 -2.54
N LEU A 47 2.82 -1.65 -2.08
CA LEU A 47 1.44 -1.45 -2.54
C LEU A 47 0.95 -0.05 -2.17
N ALA A 48 1.23 0.40 -0.94
CA ALA A 48 0.94 1.76 -0.53
C ALA A 48 1.69 2.79 -1.41
N ALA A 49 2.96 2.54 -1.73
CA ALA A 49 3.73 3.42 -2.62
C ALA A 49 3.12 3.51 -4.02
N GLY A 50 2.72 2.36 -4.59
CA GLY A 50 2.01 2.32 -5.87
C GLY A 50 0.66 3.05 -5.83
N TRP A 51 -0.08 2.94 -4.73
CA TRP A 51 -1.35 3.65 -4.53
C TRP A 51 -1.18 5.17 -4.51
N PHE A 52 -0.20 5.67 -3.75
CA PHE A 52 0.07 7.10 -3.66
C PHE A 52 0.80 7.66 -4.90
N GLY A 53 1.16 6.82 -5.86
CA GLY A 53 1.98 7.23 -7.00
C GLY A 53 3.43 7.56 -6.62
N ASN A 54 3.90 7.11 -5.45
CA ASN A 54 5.31 7.13 -5.03
C ASN A 54 6.11 6.04 -5.77
N LEU A 55 5.97 5.98 -7.09
CA LEU A 55 6.78 5.08 -7.91
C LEU A 55 8.09 5.79 -8.26
N PRO A 56 9.22 5.07 -8.33
CA PRO A 56 10.47 5.66 -8.81
C PRO A 56 10.25 6.26 -10.19
N ALA A 57 10.94 7.36 -10.50
CA ALA A 57 10.74 8.23 -11.67
C ALA A 57 10.88 7.57 -13.07
N GLY A 58 10.93 6.24 -13.16
CA GLY A 58 10.93 5.47 -14.40
C GLY A 58 9.64 4.68 -14.68
N TYR A 59 8.63 4.70 -13.80
CA TYR A 59 7.34 4.04 -14.05
C TYR A 59 6.34 5.02 -14.68
N GLN A 60 6.66 5.49 -15.90
CA GLN A 60 5.67 6.12 -16.76
C GLN A 60 4.83 4.99 -17.34
N ALA A 61 3.58 4.87 -16.90
CA ALA A 61 2.61 3.99 -17.55
C ALA A 61 2.43 4.48 -18.99
N ASP A 62 2.93 3.70 -19.94
CA ASP A 62 2.57 3.79 -21.36
C ASP A 62 1.13 3.29 -21.58
#